data_AF-A0A7J9VA18-F1
#
_entry.id   AF-A0A7J9VA18-F1
#
_cell.length_a   1.000
_cell.length_b   1.000
_cell.length_c   1.000
_cell.angle_alpha   90.00
_cell.angle_beta   90.00
_cell.angle_gamma   90.00
#
_symmetry.space_group_name_H-M   'P 1'
#
loop_
_entity.id
_entity.type
_entity.pdbx_description
1 polymer ?
#
loop_
_entity_poly.entity_id
_entity_poly.type
_entity_poly.pdbx_seq_one_letter_code
_entity_poly.pdbx_strand_id
1 'polypeptide(L)'
;MWHTALITLHAVAGVVALVSGLVTVRHGRLFDVYLWSLAGMAVFLLLAIASTWAEITTGARVLFAAFLVLAGVMVWRAVRARQIRPTGSTPSADYVDHVGFTLVALFDAFAVVTVLDLGAPIWLVVGTGVAIALAGHVAIRLAKRTLTANTQPNLVPDARGKPIA
;
A
#
# COMPACT_ATOMS: atom_id res chain seq x y z
N MET A 1 18.09 -13.57 18.69
CA MET A 1 18.25 -12.10 18.76
C MET A 1 18.16 -11.44 17.38
N TRP A 2 18.84 -11.96 16.34
CA TRP A 2 18.80 -11.41 14.98
C TRP A 2 17.39 -11.35 14.37
N HIS A 3 16.63 -12.45 14.47
CA HIS A 3 15.25 -12.52 13.99
C HIS A 3 14.35 -11.42 14.58
N THR A 4 14.40 -11.22 15.91
CA THR A 4 13.64 -10.18 16.60
C THR A 4 14.01 -8.78 16.10
N ALA A 5 15.31 -8.49 15.94
CA ALA A 5 15.76 -7.20 15.41
C ALA A 5 15.24 -6.96 13.99
N LEU A 6 15.28 -7.98 13.13
CA LEU A 6 14.78 -7.89 11.76
C LEU A 6 13.26 -7.69 11.70
N ILE A 7 12.49 -8.37 12.55
CA ILE A 7 11.04 -8.16 12.64
C ILE A 7 10.73 -6.75 13.14
N THR A 8 11.43 -6.27 14.17
CA THR A 8 11.24 -4.89 14.65
C THR A 8 11.55 -3.87 13.56
N LEU A 9 12.65 -4.05 12.83
CA LEU A 9 13.01 -3.19 11.70
C LEU A 9 11.98 -3.25 10.57
N HIS A 10 11.47 -4.45 10.25
CA HIS A 10 10.38 -4.66 9.30
C HIS A 10 9.12 -3.88 9.71
N ALA A 11 8.70 -4.02 10.97
CA ALA A 11 7.51 -3.37 11.49
C ALA A 11 7.65 -1.84 11.47
N VAL A 12 8.79 -1.31 11.93
CA VAL A 12 9.07 0.13 11.89
C VAL A 12 9.08 0.65 10.46
N ALA A 13 9.75 -0.05 9.53
CA ALA A 13 9.78 0.32 8.11
C ALA A 13 8.38 0.29 7.49
N GLY A 14 7.55 -0.70 7.84
CA GLY A 14 6.17 -0.77 7.39
C GLY A 14 5.29 0.37 7.92
N VAL A 15 5.45 0.77 9.18
CA VAL A 15 4.75 1.95 9.73
C VAL A 15 5.18 3.22 9.01
N VAL A 16 6.48 3.42 8.78
CA VAL A 16 7.00 4.56 8.03
C VAL A 16 6.46 4.56 6.60
N ALA A 17 6.41 3.41 5.93
CA ALA A 17 5.84 3.27 4.58
C ALA A 17 4.34 3.62 4.55
N LEU A 18 3.57 3.20 5.57
CA LEU A 18 2.14 3.52 5.67
C LEU A 18 1.91 5.02 5.82
N VAL A 19 2.60 5.65 6.77
CA VAL A 19 2.46 7.09 7.06
C VAL A 19 2.93 7.93 5.88
N SER A 20 4.11 7.63 5.34
CA SER A 20 4.65 8.35 4.18
C SER A 20 3.80 8.15 2.93
N GLY A 21 3.30 6.93 2.68
CA GLY A 21 2.40 6.64 1.57
C GLY A 21 1.10 7.46 1.64
N LEU A 22 0.50 7.61 2.82
CA LEU A 22 -0.72 8.42 3.00
C LEU A 22 -0.46 9.91 2.66
N VAL A 23 0.69 10.43 3.07
CA VAL A 23 1.12 11.81 2.73
C VAL A 23 1.40 11.92 1.22
N THR A 24 2.03 10.90 0.63
CA THR A 24 2.36 10.81 -0.79
C THR A 24 1.12 10.78 -1.67
N VAL A 25 0.06 10.05 -1.32
CA VAL A 25 -1.20 10.05 -2.08
C VAL A 25 -1.82 11.45 -2.14
N ARG A 26 -1.75 12.21 -1.05
CA ARG A 26 -2.38 13.54 -0.98
C ARG A 26 -1.57 14.64 -1.64
N HIS A 27 -0.24 14.62 -1.51
CA HIS A 27 0.61 15.76 -1.88
C HIS A 27 1.75 15.40 -2.84
N GLY A 28 1.94 14.14 -3.22
CA GLY A 28 3.09 13.66 -4.01
C GLY A 28 4.46 13.80 -3.31
N ARG A 29 4.46 14.29 -2.06
CA ARG A 29 5.63 14.53 -1.21
C ARG A 29 5.98 13.26 -0.42
N LEU A 30 7.26 13.06 -0.13
CA LEU A 30 7.80 11.88 0.58
C LEU A 30 7.72 10.56 -0.20
N PHE A 31 7.47 10.59 -1.52
CA PHE A 31 7.42 9.37 -2.34
C PHE A 31 8.70 8.53 -2.23
N ASP A 32 9.86 9.16 -2.23
CA ASP A 32 11.14 8.45 -2.12
C ASP A 32 11.30 7.80 -0.73
N VAL A 33 10.84 8.45 0.34
CA VAL A 33 10.79 7.86 1.69
C VAL A 33 9.85 6.67 1.73
N TYR A 34 8.66 6.80 1.14
CA TYR A 34 7.70 5.71 0.98
C TYR A 34 8.31 4.51 0.24
N LEU A 35 8.94 4.74 -0.91
CA LEU A 35 9.54 3.69 -1.71
C LEU A 35 10.68 2.99 -0.98
N TRP A 36 11.59 3.74 -0.37
CA TRP A 36 12.71 3.15 0.38
C TRP A 36 12.26 2.41 1.63
N SER A 37 11.25 2.92 2.33
CA SER A 37 10.69 2.24 3.51
C SER A 37 9.97 0.95 3.11
N LEU A 38 9.24 0.97 1.99
CA LEU A 38 8.57 -0.22 1.44
C LEU A 38 9.57 -1.28 0.94
N ALA A 39 10.66 -0.86 0.29
CA ALA A 39 11.74 -1.77 -0.09
C ALA A 39 12.44 -2.33 1.15
N GLY A 40 12.72 -1.47 2.14
CA GLY A 40 13.34 -1.85 3.41
C GLY A 40 12.52 -2.88 4.16
N MET A 41 11.21 -2.69 4.31
CA MET A 41 10.35 -3.67 4.98
C MET A 41 10.38 -5.03 4.26
N ALA A 42 10.36 -5.04 2.92
CA ALA A 42 10.39 -6.28 2.15
C ALA A 42 11.72 -7.04 2.35
N VAL A 43 12.84 -6.32 2.35
CA VAL A 43 14.16 -6.90 2.60
C VAL A 43 14.28 -7.43 4.02
N PHE A 44 13.82 -6.69 5.04
CA PHE A 44 13.87 -7.16 6.42
C PHE A 44 13.00 -8.40 6.64
N LEU A 45 11.83 -8.48 6.00
CA LEU A 45 10.99 -9.67 6.03
C LEU A 45 11.71 -10.89 5.44
N LEU A 46 12.30 -10.72 4.24
CA LEU A 46 13.08 -11.77 3.57
C LEU A 46 14.22 -12.28 4.47
N LEU A 47 14.99 -11.36 5.06
CA LEU A 47 16.09 -11.71 5.96
C LEU A 47 15.60 -12.39 7.22
N ALA A 48 14.46 -11.97 7.78
CA ALA A 48 13.88 -12.56 8.99
C ALA A 48 13.50 -14.02 8.72
N ILE A 49 12.85 -14.29 7.59
CA ILE A 49 12.46 -15.63 7.15
C ILE A 49 13.68 -16.50 6.86
N ALA A 50 14.68 -15.96 6.16
CA ALA A 50 15.91 -16.68 5.87
C ALA A 50 16.65 -17.09 7.17
N SER A 51 16.62 -16.24 8.19
CA SER A 51 17.31 -16.51 9.46
C SER A 51 16.68 -17.62 10.30
N THR A 52 15.38 -17.88 10.14
CA THR A 52 14.66 -18.90 10.92
C THR A 52 14.10 -20.03 10.06
N TRP A 53 14.48 -20.12 8.79
CA TRP A 53 13.88 -21.04 7.80
C TRP A 53 13.73 -22.50 8.28
N ALA A 54 14.74 -23.02 8.99
CA ALA A 54 14.74 -24.39 9.52
C ALA A 54 13.71 -24.62 10.63
N GLU A 55 13.32 -23.56 11.35
CA GLU A 55 12.43 -23.59 12.52
C GLU A 55 10.96 -23.31 12.16
N ILE A 56 10.70 -22.78 10.94
CA ILE A 56 9.35 -22.41 10.50
C ILE A 56 8.56 -23.67 10.09
N THR A 57 7.37 -23.84 10.68
CA THR A 57 6.41 -24.90 10.33
C THR A 57 5.89 -24.75 8.89
N THR A 58 5.43 -25.84 8.28
CA THR A 58 4.92 -25.82 6.89
C THR A 58 3.81 -24.79 6.68
N GLY A 59 2.87 -24.66 7.64
CA GLY A 59 1.80 -23.66 7.56
C GLY A 59 2.32 -22.22 7.58
N ALA A 60 3.27 -21.91 8.47
CA ALA A 60 3.89 -20.59 8.53
C ALA A 60 4.71 -20.26 7.28
N ARG A 61 5.36 -21.26 6.65
CA ARG A 61 6.07 -21.07 5.36
C ARG A 61 5.13 -20.61 4.24
N VAL A 62 3.92 -21.16 4.17
CA VAL A 62 2.92 -20.76 3.17
C VAL A 62 2.48 -19.30 3.38
N LEU A 63 2.19 -18.91 4.62
CA LEU A 63 1.84 -17.53 4.97
C LEU A 63 2.98 -16.55 4.65
N PHE A 64 4.20 -16.87 5.07
CA PHE A 64 5.36 -16.03 4.78
C PHE A 64 5.68 -15.94 3.28
N ALA A 65 5.49 -17.02 2.52
CA ALA A 65 5.63 -16.99 1.06
C ALA A 65 4.58 -16.06 0.43
N ALA A 66 3.32 -16.12 0.89
CA ALA A 66 2.27 -15.21 0.43
C ALA A 66 2.60 -13.74 0.75
N PHE A 67 3.11 -13.45 1.96
CA PHE A 67 3.54 -12.09 2.33
C PHE A 67 4.76 -11.61 1.53
N LEU A 68 5.71 -12.49 1.21
CA LEU A 68 6.84 -12.18 0.33
C LEU A 68 6.39 -11.83 -1.09
N VAL A 69 5.47 -12.61 -1.66
CA VAL A 69 4.88 -12.32 -2.97
C VAL A 69 4.15 -10.98 -2.94
N LEU A 70 3.34 -10.73 -1.91
CA LEU A 70 2.62 -9.47 -1.72
C LEU A 70 3.59 -8.28 -1.63
N ALA A 71 4.63 -8.38 -0.81
CA ALA A 71 5.66 -7.35 -0.66
C ALA A 71 6.36 -7.06 -2.01
N GLY A 72 6.70 -8.10 -2.78
CA GLY A 72 7.27 -7.96 -4.11
C GLY A 72 6.34 -7.22 -5.09
N VAL A 73 5.04 -7.58 -5.10
CA VAL A 73 4.02 -6.90 -5.91
C VAL A 73 3.89 -5.43 -5.49
N MET A 74 3.92 -5.12 -4.20
CA MET A 74 3.83 -3.75 -3.70
C MET A 74 5.04 -2.91 -4.12
N VAL A 75 6.25 -3.43 -3.99
CA VAL A 75 7.48 -2.76 -4.44
C VAL A 75 7.43 -2.53 -5.95
N TRP A 76 7.04 -3.54 -6.73
CA TRP A 76 6.90 -3.40 -8.18
C TRP A 76 5.88 -2.31 -8.57
N ARG A 77 4.72 -2.27 -7.92
CA ARG A 77 3.72 -1.21 -8.15
C ARG A 77 4.22 0.17 -7.73
N ALA A 78 4.96 0.27 -6.64
CA ALA A 78 5.57 1.52 -6.21
C ALA A 78 6.63 2.01 -7.23
N VAL A 79 7.47 1.11 -7.77
CA VAL A 79 8.41 1.46 -8.83
C VAL A 79 7.70 1.95 -10.08
N ARG A 80 6.59 1.33 -10.49
CA ARG A 80 5.76 1.85 -11.60
C ARG A 80 5.14 3.21 -11.29
N ALA A 81 4.64 3.42 -10.07
CA ALA A 81 4.11 4.72 -9.66
C ALA A 81 5.18 5.83 -9.72
N ARG A 82 6.46 5.50 -9.51
CA ARG A 82 7.58 6.45 -9.65
C ARG A 82 7.71 6.97 -11.09
N GLN A 83 7.49 6.11 -12.08
CA GLN A 83 7.60 6.45 -13.50
C GLN A 83 6.46 7.38 -13.95
N ILE A 84 5.31 7.31 -13.28
CA ILE A 84 4.09 8.07 -13.60
C ILE A 84 3.91 9.23 -12.59
N ARG A 85 4.95 9.55 -11.81
CA ARG A 85 4.90 10.56 -10.75
C ARG A 85 4.63 11.95 -11.36
N PRO A 86 3.64 12.71 -10.86
CA PRO A 86 3.40 14.07 -11.33
C PRO A 86 4.57 14.99 -10.98
N THR A 87 5.06 15.77 -11.95
CA THR A 87 6.14 16.76 -11.78
C THR A 87 5.63 18.18 -11.49
N GLY A 88 4.35 18.35 -11.12
CA GLY A 88 3.80 19.66 -10.74
C GLY A 88 2.28 19.82 -10.83
N SER A 89 1.55 18.88 -11.41
CA SER A 89 0.08 18.88 -11.51
C SER A 89 -0.57 17.90 -10.53
N THR A 90 -1.90 18.00 -10.40
CA THR A 90 -2.75 17.11 -9.59
C THR A 90 -2.42 15.63 -9.83
N PRO A 91 -2.41 14.78 -8.79
CA PRO A 91 -2.10 13.36 -8.92
C PRO A 91 -3.00 12.67 -9.96
N SER A 92 -2.41 11.95 -10.92
CA SER A 92 -3.20 11.20 -11.90
C SER A 92 -3.98 10.08 -11.22
N ALA A 93 -5.15 9.73 -11.79
CA ALA A 93 -5.96 8.62 -11.30
C ALA A 93 -5.16 7.30 -11.20
N ASP A 94 -4.32 7.03 -12.20
CA ASP A 94 -3.49 5.82 -12.24
C ASP A 94 -2.43 5.82 -11.13
N TYR A 95 -1.85 6.98 -10.82
CA TYR A 95 -0.90 7.12 -9.70
C TYR A 95 -1.57 6.80 -8.37
N VAL A 96 -2.77 7.35 -8.13
CA VAL A 96 -3.57 7.07 -6.93
C VAL A 96 -3.98 5.60 -6.86
N ASP A 97 -4.30 4.96 -7.98
CA ASP A 97 -4.66 3.53 -7.99
C ASP A 97 -3.47 2.63 -7.60
N HIS A 98 -2.23 2.99 -7.99
CA HIS A 98 -1.04 2.24 -7.60
C HIS A 98 -0.68 2.43 -6.12
N VAL A 99 -0.59 3.67 -5.65
CA VAL A 99 -0.19 3.97 -4.25
C VAL A 99 -1.32 3.67 -3.27
N GLY A 100 -2.58 3.86 -3.68
CA GLY A 100 -3.75 3.50 -2.89
C GLY A 100 -3.86 2.00 -2.67
N PHE A 101 -3.63 1.19 -3.71
CA PHE A 101 -3.62 -0.26 -3.55
C PHE A 101 -2.53 -0.73 -2.60
N THR A 102 -1.32 -0.19 -2.71
CA THR A 102 -0.23 -0.57 -1.80
C THR A 102 -0.53 -0.12 -0.37
N LEU A 103 -1.13 1.04 -0.14
CA LEU A 103 -1.56 1.43 1.22
C LEU A 103 -2.62 0.49 1.80
N VAL A 104 -3.63 0.11 1.01
CA VAL A 104 -4.67 -0.84 1.44
C VAL A 104 -4.04 -2.19 1.76
N ALA A 105 -3.20 -2.73 0.88
CA ALA A 105 -2.52 -4.00 1.11
C ALA A 105 -1.62 -3.96 2.34
N LEU A 106 -0.96 -2.84 2.60
CA LEU A 106 -0.10 -2.67 3.76
C LEU A 106 -0.90 -2.69 5.06
N PHE A 107 -1.98 -1.90 5.10
CA PHE A 107 -2.89 -1.85 6.25
C PHE A 107 -3.56 -3.21 6.49
N ASP A 108 -3.98 -3.88 5.42
CA ASP A 108 -4.56 -5.22 5.46
C ASP A 108 -3.59 -6.22 6.10
N ALA A 109 -2.34 -6.26 5.63
CA ALA A 109 -1.32 -7.14 6.21
C ALA A 109 -1.08 -6.86 7.70
N PHE A 110 -1.02 -5.60 8.12
CA PHE A 110 -0.88 -5.25 9.55
C PHE A 110 -2.08 -5.72 10.38
N ALA A 111 -3.30 -5.54 9.87
CA ALA A 111 -4.50 -5.96 10.57
C ALA A 111 -4.60 -7.49 10.66
N VAL A 112 -4.32 -8.20 9.57
CA VAL A 112 -4.28 -9.67 9.51
C VAL A 112 -3.26 -10.23 10.51
N VAL A 113 -2.05 -9.67 10.55
CA VAL A 113 -1.01 -10.07 11.53
C VAL A 113 -1.46 -9.78 12.96
N THR A 114 -2.07 -8.62 13.21
CA THR A 114 -2.60 -8.27 14.54
C THR A 114 -3.68 -9.27 15.01
N VAL A 115 -4.61 -9.63 14.13
CA VAL A 115 -5.66 -10.62 14.42
C VAL A 115 -5.05 -12.00 14.69
N LEU A 116 -4.02 -12.37 13.93
CA LEU A 116 -3.29 -13.63 14.15
C LEU A 116 -2.56 -13.64 15.50
N ASP A 117 -1.87 -12.54 15.85
CA ASP A 117 -1.13 -12.41 17.11
C ASP A 117 -2.04 -12.42 18.35
N LEU A 118 -3.30 -12.01 18.20
CA LEU A 118 -4.34 -12.15 19.22
C LEU A 118 -4.81 -13.62 19.42
N GLY A 119 -4.26 -14.56 18.65
CA GLY A 119 -4.62 -15.98 18.71
C GLY A 119 -5.95 -16.30 18.04
N ALA A 120 -6.43 -15.44 17.13
CA ALA A 120 -7.69 -15.66 16.45
C ALA A 120 -7.63 -16.89 15.52
N PRO A 121 -8.74 -17.64 15.37
CA PRO A 121 -8.83 -18.73 14.41
C PRO A 121 -8.66 -18.24 12.96
N ILE A 122 -8.12 -19.10 12.09
CA ILE A 122 -7.76 -18.79 10.69
C ILE A 122 -8.94 -18.20 9.89
N TRP A 123 -10.17 -18.63 10.15
CA TRP A 123 -11.35 -18.10 9.44
C TRP A 123 -11.59 -16.61 9.75
N LEU A 124 -11.28 -16.13 10.95
CA LEU A 124 -11.33 -14.71 11.29
C LEU A 124 -10.21 -13.94 10.59
N VAL A 125 -9.00 -14.50 10.56
CA VAL A 125 -7.85 -13.91 9.85
C VAL A 125 -8.19 -13.70 8.37
N VAL A 126 -8.73 -14.73 7.71
CA VAL A 126 -9.18 -14.66 6.32
C VAL A 126 -10.33 -13.66 6.17
N GLY A 127 -11.32 -13.70 7.07
CA GLY A 127 -12.45 -12.77 7.04
C GLY A 127 -12.03 -11.31 7.17
N THR A 128 -11.09 -11.00 8.06
CA THR A 128 -10.52 -9.67 8.24
C THR A 128 -9.81 -9.21 6.97
N GLY A 129 -8.98 -10.07 6.38
CA GLY A 129 -8.27 -9.78 5.13
C GLY A 129 -9.24 -9.42 4.00
N VAL A 130 -10.26 -10.24 3.80
CA VAL A 130 -11.29 -10.01 2.77
C VAL A 130 -12.07 -8.72 3.05
N ALA A 131 -12.50 -8.49 4.30
CA ALA A 131 -13.27 -7.32 4.67
C ALA A 131 -12.50 -6.01 4.44
N ILE A 132 -11.23 -5.95 4.85
CA ILE A 132 -10.38 -4.78 4.68
C ILE A 132 -10.06 -4.56 3.20
N ALA A 133 -9.76 -5.61 2.43
CA ALA A 133 -9.53 -5.48 0.99
C ALA A 133 -10.76 -4.90 0.27
N LEU A 134 -11.96 -5.36 0.60
CA LEU A 134 -13.22 -4.83 0.06
C LEU A 134 -13.42 -3.37 0.45
N ALA A 135 -13.25 -3.04 1.73
CA ALA A 135 -13.38 -1.67 2.23
C ALA A 135 -12.36 -0.72 1.58
N GLY A 136 -11.11 -1.18 1.41
CA GLY A 136 -10.06 -0.44 0.75
C GLY A 136 -10.34 -0.17 -0.73
N HIS A 137 -10.89 -1.14 -1.46
CA HIS A 137 -11.31 -0.95 -2.85
C HIS A 137 -12.41 0.12 -2.98
N VAL A 138 -13.37 0.12 -2.04
CA VAL A 138 -14.41 1.15 -1.97
C VAL A 138 -13.81 2.51 -1.63
N ALA A 139 -12.90 2.58 -0.65
CA ALA A 139 -12.23 3.81 -0.24
C ALA A 139 -11.41 4.44 -1.38
N ILE A 140 -10.68 3.64 -2.16
CA ILE A 140 -9.93 4.10 -3.34
C ILE A 140 -10.89 4.67 -4.40
N ARG A 141 -12.01 3.97 -4.68
CA ARG A 141 -13.02 4.47 -5.63
C ARG A 141 -13.64 5.80 -5.19
N LEU A 142 -13.88 5.98 -3.89
CA LEU A 142 -14.39 7.23 -3.34
C LEU A 142 -13.34 8.35 -3.43
N ALA A 143 -12.09 8.07 -3.05
CA ALA A 143 -11.00 9.03 -3.17
C ALA A 143 -10.78 9.48 -4.62
N LYS A 144 -10.85 8.55 -5.57
CA LYS A 144 -10.79 8.82 -7.01
C LYS A 144 -11.89 9.79 -7.43
N ARG A 145 -13.14 9.56 -7.00
CA ARG A 145 -14.29 10.44 -7.28
C ARG A 145 -14.08 11.86 -6.73
N THR A 146 -13.60 11.99 -5.50
CA THR A 146 -13.38 13.32 -4.88
C THR A 146 -12.23 14.08 -5.54
N LEU A 147 -11.15 13.40 -5.92
CA LEU A 147 -9.98 14.01 -6.55
C LEU A 147 -10.23 14.39 -8.02
N THR A 148 -11.04 13.63 -8.75
CA THR A 148 -11.43 13.99 -10.14
C THR A 148 -12.54 15.04 -10.19
N ALA A 149 -13.48 15.04 -9.24
CA ALA A 149 -14.53 16.08 -9.17
C ALA A 149 -13.96 17.49 -8.93
N ASN A 150 -12.89 17.61 -8.15
CA ASN A 150 -12.20 18.90 -7.93
C ASN A 150 -11.27 19.32 -9.09
N THR A 151 -11.09 18.49 -10.13
CA THR A 151 -10.27 18.78 -11.32
C THR A 151 -11.13 19.13 -12.54
N GLN A 152 -12.38 19.58 -12.36
CA GLN A 152 -13.01 20.48 -13.34
C GLN A 152 -12.71 21.93 -12.95
N PRO A 153 -11.58 22.52 -13.38
CA PRO A 153 -11.52 23.96 -13.51
C PRO A 153 -12.51 24.32 -14.61
N ASN A 154 -13.51 25.13 -14.25
CA ASN A 154 -14.22 26.07 -15.10
C ASN A 154 -13.92 25.87 -16.59
N LEU A 155 -14.88 25.28 -17.31
CA LEU A 155 -15.05 25.58 -18.73
C LEU A 155 -15.00 27.10 -18.84
N VAL A 156 -13.84 27.64 -19.25
CA VAL A 156 -13.77 29.03 -19.69
C VAL A 156 -14.80 29.10 -20.82
N PRO A 157 -15.84 29.95 -20.73
CA PRO A 157 -16.74 30.14 -21.84
C PRO A 157 -15.89 30.46 -23.07
N ASP A 158 -16.07 29.72 -24.18
CA ASP A 158 -15.62 30.23 -25.48
C ASP A 158 -16.11 31.68 -25.55
N ALA A 159 -15.26 32.60 -25.99
CA ALA A 159 -15.58 34.01 -26.24
C ALA A 159 -16.86 34.22 -27.10
N ARG A 160 -17.46 33.14 -27.62
CA ARG A 160 -18.70 33.09 -28.39
C ARG A 160 -19.95 32.64 -27.64
N GLY A 161 -19.91 32.28 -26.36
CA GLY A 161 -21.12 32.16 -25.51
C GLY A 161 -22.27 31.30 -26.07
N LYS A 162 -21.99 30.21 -26.81
CA LYS A 162 -23.03 29.33 -27.34
C LYS A 162 -22.92 27.92 -26.76
N PRO A 163 -24.01 27.35 -26.22
CA PRO A 163 -24.06 25.94 -25.87
C PRO A 163 -24.06 25.11 -27.16
N ILE A 164 -23.23 24.07 -27.22
CA ILE A 164 -23.29 23.05 -28.27
C ILE A 164 -24.11 21.89 -27.71
N ALA A 165 -25.20 21.57 -28.40
CA ALA A 165 -26.10 20.44 -28.12
C ALA A 165 -25.51 19.11 -28.59
#